data_AF-A0A3S2EY31-F1
#
_entry.id   AF-A0A3S2EY31-F1
#
_cell.length_a   1.000
_cell.length_b   1.000
_cell.length_c   1.000
_cell.angle_alpha   90.00
_cell.angle_beta   90.00
_cell.angle_gamma   90.00
#
_symmetry.space_group_name_H-M   'P 1'
#
loop_
_entity.id
_entity.type
_entity.pdbx_description
1 polymer ?
#
loop_
_entity_poly.entity_id
_entity_poly.type
_entity_poly.pdbx_seq_one_letter_code
_entity_poly.pdbx_strand_id
1 'polypeptide(L)' 'MPRRLPPLTALPAFEAAARHLSFSKAAGELNVTHGAVSRAIRNIED' A
#
# COMPACT_ATOMS: atom_id res chain seq x y z
N MET A 1 21.96 -8.44 -11.40
CA MET A 1 21.27 -7.77 -10.28
C MET A 1 19.87 -8.33 -10.19
N PRO A 2 19.52 -9.19 -9.21
CA PRO A 2 18.14 -9.60 -9.04
C PRO A 2 17.30 -8.37 -8.68
N ARG A 3 16.30 -8.04 -9.50
CA ARG A 3 15.32 -6.99 -9.17
C ARG A 3 14.57 -7.43 -7.92
N ARG A 4 14.77 -6.73 -6.79
CA ARG A 4 13.87 -6.87 -5.64
C ARG A 4 12.53 -6.31 -6.08
N LEU A 5 11.59 -7.20 -6.34
CA LEU A 5 10.22 -6.83 -6.54
C LEU A 5 9.60 -6.57 -5.16
N PRO A 6 8.90 -5.45 -4.97
CA PRO A 6 8.12 -5.27 -3.75
C PRO A 6 7.11 -6.41 -3.63
N PRO A 7 6.78 -6.83 -2.40
CA PRO A 7 5.81 -7.89 -2.19
C PRO A 7 4.47 -7.52 -2.83
N LEU A 8 3.85 -8.47 -3.54
CA LEU A 8 2.61 -8.27 -4.30
C LEU A 8 1.45 -7.72 -3.44
N THR A 9 1.52 -7.92 -2.12
CA THR A 9 0.55 -7.40 -1.15
C THR A 9 0.58 -5.88 -1.00
N ALA A 10 1.61 -5.19 -1.50
CA ALA A 10 1.67 -3.74 -1.49
C ALA A 10 0.86 -3.09 -2.62
N LEU A 11 0.59 -3.83 -3.70
CA LEU A 11 -0.15 -3.32 -4.87
C LEU A 11 -1.59 -2.88 -4.54
N PRO A 12 -2.40 -3.68 -3.79
CA PRO A 12 -3.75 -3.27 -3.44
C PRO A 12 -3.78 -2.01 -2.55
N ALA A 13 -2.83 -1.91 -1.61
CA ALA A 13 -2.71 -0.74 -0.73
C ALA A 13 -2.37 0.52 -1.52
N PHE A 14 -1.45 0.41 -2.48
CA PHE A 14 -1.10 1.51 -3.37
C PHE A 14 -2.26 1.92 -4.28
N GLU A 15 -2.92 0.96 -4.92
CA GLU A 15 -4.07 1.21 -5.80
C GLU A 15 -5.22 1.90 -5.04
N ALA A 16 -5.62 1.36 -3.89
CA ALA A 16 -6.69 1.92 -3.08
C ALA A 16 -6.33 3.33 -2.56
N ALA A 17 -5.08 3.55 -2.14
CA ALA A 17 -4.61 4.86 -1.74
C ALA A 17 -4.62 5.88 -2.88
N ALA A 18 -4.23 5.47 -4.09
CA ALA A 18 -4.27 6.32 -5.28
C ALA A 18 -5.71 6.63 -5.70
N ARG A 19 -6.62 5.65 -5.63
CA ARG A 19 -8.05 5.81 -5.96
C ARG A 19 -8.77 6.76 -4.99
N HIS A 20 -8.49 6.64 -3.70
CA HIS A 20 -9.14 7.44 -2.65
C HIS A 20 -8.44 8.75 -2.32
N LEU A 21 -7.19 8.93 -2.79
CA LEU A 21 -6.28 10.00 -2.37
C LEU A 21 -6.19 10.11 -0.83
N SER A 22 -6.34 8.99 -0.13
CA SER A 22 -6.45 8.94 1.33
C SER A 22 -6.10 7.55 1.86
N PHE A 23 -5.10 7.49 2.73
CA PHE A 23 -4.70 6.25 3.41
C PHE A 23 -5.76 5.75 4.39
N SER A 24 -6.53 6.63 5.02
CA SER A 24 -7.61 6.24 5.94
C SER A 24 -8.76 5.55 5.20
N LYS A 25 -9.15 6.07 4.02
CA LYS A 25 -10.19 5.45 3.20
C LYS A 25 -9.71 4.13 2.59
N ALA A 26 -8.48 4.07 2.11
CA ALA A 26 -7.86 2.84 1.62
C ALA A 26 -7.77 1.76 2.71
N ALA A 27 -7.41 2.15 3.93
CA ALA A 27 -7.38 1.26 5.08
C ALA A 27 -8.78 0.70 5.41
N GLY A 28 -9.81 1.54 5.32
CA GLY A 28 -11.21 1.12 5.44
C GLY A 28 -11.65 0.14 4.35
N GLU A 29 -11.30 0.38 3.08
CA GLU A 29 -11.62 -0.54 1.97
C GLU A 29 -10.95 -1.91 2.17
N LEU A 30 -9.68 -1.92 2.58
CA LEU A 30 -8.88 -3.13 2.69
C LEU A 30 -9.02 -3.83 4.05
N ASN A 31 -9.84 -3.32 4.97
CA ASN A 31 -9.99 -3.81 6.34
C ASN A 31 -8.65 -3.93 7.09
N VAL A 32 -7.78 -2.95 6.91
CA VAL A 32 -6.47 -2.88 7.57
C VAL A 32 -6.34 -1.58 8.37
N THR A 33 -5.25 -1.44 9.12
CA THR A 33 -4.95 -0.18 9.80
C THR A 33 -4.31 0.82 8.85
N HIS A 34 -4.47 2.12 9.13
CA HIS A 34 -3.77 3.18 8.40
C HIS A 34 -2.25 2.95 8.37
N GLY A 35 -1.66 2.48 9.47
CA GLY A 35 -0.24 2.15 9.55
C GLY A 35 0.19 1.02 8.61
N ALA A 36 -0.69 0.03 8.36
CA ALA A 36 -0.43 -1.03 7.40
C ALA A 36 -0.37 -0.50 5.96
N VAL A 37 -1.28 0.39 5.58
CA VAL A 37 -1.27 1.06 4.26
C VAL A 37 -0.01 1.90 4.08
N SER A 38 0.34 2.72 5.09
CA SER A 38 1.55 3.54 5.05
C SER A 38 2.84 2.70 4.89
N ARG A 39 2.95 1.59 5.63
CA ARG A 39 4.11 0.69 5.51
C ARG A 39 4.14 -0.03 4.16
N ALA A 40 2.99 -0.45 3.64
CA ALA A 40 2.90 -1.12 2.34
C ALA A 40 3.38 -0.21 1.20
N ILE A 41 3.02 1.08 1.23
CA ILE A 41 3.45 2.05 0.21
C ILE A 41 4.95 2.34 0.33
N ARG A 42 5.45 2.50 1.56
CA ARG A 42 6.89 2.71 1.78
C ARG A 42 7.74 1.55 1.25
N ASN A 43 7.25 0.30 1.35
CA ASN A 43 7.93 -0.87 0.79
C ASN A 43 8.02 -0.88 -0.74
N ILE A 44 7.28 -0.01 -1.45
CA ILE A 44 7.35 0.15 -2.92
C ILE A 44 8.38 1.23 -3.30
N GLU A 45 8.58 2.22 -2.43
CA GLU A 45 9.50 3.35 -2.66
C GLU A 45 10.98 2.98 -2.43
N ASP A 46 11.25 1.99 -1.59
CA ASP A 46 12.58 1.44 -1.28
C ASP A 46 12.96 0.25 -2.22
#